data_AF-A0A9X9PZX9-F1
#
_entry.id   AF-A0A9X9PZX9-F1
#
_cell.length_a   1.000
_cell.length_b   1.000
_cell.length_c   1.000
_cell.angle_alpha   90.00
_cell.angle_beta   90.00
_cell.angle_gamma   90.00
#
_symmetry.space_group_name_H-M   'P 1'
#
loop_
_entity.id
_entity.type
_entity.pdbx_description
1 polymer ?
#
loop_
_entity_poly.entity_id
_entity_poly.type
_entity_poly.pdbx_seq_one_letter_code
_entity_poly.pdbx_strand_id
1 'polypeptide(L)'
;LTQISSLSLGIIDFLISQHPIARVLREHLVFKIAPMLNPDGVYLGNYRCSLMGFDLNRHWLDPSPWAHPTLHGVKQLIIQMYNDPKTSLEFYIDIHAHSTMMNGFMYGNIFEDEERFQRQAIFPKLLCQNAEDFSYSSTSFNRDAVKAGTGRRFLGGLLDHTSYCYTLEVSFYSYIIGGTTAAVPYTE
;
A
#
# COMPACT_ATOMS: atom_id res chain seq x y z
N LEU A 1 11.99 -6.72 6.98
CA LEU A 1 12.38 -6.56 5.55
C LEU A 1 11.90 -7.76 4.73
N THR A 2 12.11 -8.98 5.21
CA THR A 2 11.55 -10.22 4.62
C THR A 2 10.03 -10.21 4.51
N GLN A 3 9.31 -9.70 5.50
CA GLN A 3 7.85 -9.85 5.55
C GLN A 3 7.08 -9.15 4.43
N ILE A 4 7.43 -7.91 4.03
CA ILE A 4 6.73 -7.21 2.94
C ILE A 4 7.07 -7.80 1.59
N SER A 5 8.31 -8.24 1.40
CA SER A 5 8.69 -9.01 0.21
C SER A 5 7.98 -10.37 0.16
N SER A 6 7.84 -11.07 1.29
CA SER A 6 7.11 -12.34 1.39
C SER A 6 5.61 -12.14 1.15
N LEU A 7 5.02 -11.06 1.69
CA LEU A 7 3.64 -10.70 1.42
C LEU A 7 3.42 -10.37 -0.05
N SER A 8 4.32 -9.58 -0.64
CA SER A 8 4.26 -9.24 -2.08
C SER A 8 4.38 -10.49 -2.95
N LEU A 9 5.26 -11.43 -2.56
CA LEU A 9 5.40 -12.72 -3.22
C LEU A 9 4.11 -13.54 -3.08
N GLY A 10 3.53 -13.66 -1.89
CA GLY A 10 2.26 -14.37 -1.68
C GLY A 10 1.10 -13.79 -2.48
N ILE A 11 1.03 -12.45 -2.60
CA ILE A 11 0.05 -11.78 -3.47
C ILE A 11 0.28 -12.17 -4.93
N ILE A 12 1.52 -12.10 -5.41
CA ILE A 12 1.86 -12.46 -6.79
C ILE A 12 1.52 -13.94 -7.05
N ASP A 13 1.94 -14.84 -6.17
CA ASP A 13 1.71 -16.29 -6.28
C ASP A 13 0.21 -16.61 -6.32
N PHE A 14 -0.58 -15.98 -5.45
CA PHE A 14 -2.03 -16.09 -5.51
C PHE A 14 -2.58 -15.57 -6.84
N LEU A 15 -2.16 -14.37 -7.25
CA LEU A 15 -2.62 -13.72 -8.47
C LEU A 15 -2.21 -14.44 -9.75
N ILE A 16 -1.19 -15.31 -9.76
CA ILE A 16 -0.84 -16.14 -10.93
C ILE A 16 -1.39 -17.55 -10.83
N SER A 17 -1.89 -17.96 -9.67
CA SER A 17 -2.45 -19.29 -9.44
C SER A 17 -3.71 -19.57 -10.27
N GLN A 18 -4.10 -20.85 -10.28
CA GLN A 18 -5.36 -21.31 -10.90
C GLN A 18 -6.58 -21.14 -9.99
N HIS A 19 -6.44 -20.45 -8.85
CA HIS A 19 -7.54 -20.21 -7.95
C HIS A 19 -8.68 -19.48 -8.68
N PRO A 20 -9.96 -19.91 -8.54
CA PRO A 20 -11.09 -19.30 -9.27
C PRO A 20 -11.19 -17.79 -9.06
N ILE A 21 -10.99 -17.31 -7.82
CA ILE A 21 -10.98 -15.88 -7.50
C ILE A 21 -9.85 -15.15 -8.26
N ALA A 22 -8.64 -15.71 -8.28
CA ALA A 22 -7.50 -15.10 -8.96
C ALA A 22 -7.75 -14.99 -10.48
N ARG A 23 -8.41 -15.99 -11.08
CA ARG A 23 -8.82 -15.93 -12.49
C ARG A 23 -9.81 -14.81 -12.76
N VAL A 24 -10.88 -14.71 -11.96
CA VAL A 24 -11.87 -13.63 -12.08
C VAL A 24 -11.21 -12.26 -11.91
N LEU A 25 -10.29 -12.11 -10.95
CA LEU A 25 -9.55 -10.86 -10.75
C LEU A 25 -8.72 -10.50 -11.99
N ARG A 26 -8.00 -11.45 -12.59
CA ARG A 26 -7.20 -11.21 -13.82
C ARG A 26 -8.06 -10.90 -15.05
N GLU A 27 -9.31 -11.37 -15.10
CA GLU A 27 -10.24 -11.08 -16.18
C GLU A 27 -10.80 -9.65 -16.13
N HIS A 28 -10.86 -9.05 -14.93
CA HIS A 28 -11.47 -7.73 -14.72
C HIS A 28 -10.46 -6.63 -14.40
N LEU A 29 -9.29 -6.97 -13.85
CA LEU A 29 -8.32 -6.03 -13.31
C LEU A 29 -6.91 -6.29 -13.86
N VAL A 30 -6.19 -5.20 -14.10
CA VAL A 30 -4.76 -5.24 -14.43
C VAL A 30 -3.96 -4.83 -13.20
N PHE A 31 -3.19 -5.76 -12.65
CA PHE A 31 -2.32 -5.49 -11.51
C PHE A 31 -0.95 -4.99 -11.97
N LYS A 32 -0.52 -3.85 -11.42
CA LYS A 32 0.86 -3.32 -11.56
C LYS A 32 1.53 -3.39 -10.19
N ILE A 33 2.49 -4.31 -10.06
CA ILE A 33 3.12 -4.61 -8.77
C ILE A 33 4.61 -4.24 -8.84
N ALA A 34 5.05 -3.37 -7.93
CA ALA A 34 6.46 -3.07 -7.69
C ALA A 34 6.87 -3.74 -6.37
N PRO A 35 7.46 -4.95 -6.41
CA PRO A 35 7.67 -5.77 -5.20
C PRO A 35 8.69 -5.15 -4.22
N MET A 36 9.54 -4.25 -4.70
CA MET A 36 10.54 -3.58 -3.88
C MET A 36 10.87 -2.20 -4.42
N LEU A 37 10.64 -1.15 -3.62
CA LEU A 37 10.96 0.23 -3.99
C LEU A 37 12.40 0.62 -3.62
N ASN A 38 13.01 -0.05 -2.64
CA ASN A 38 14.35 0.29 -2.13
C ASN A 38 15.31 -0.93 -2.16
N PRO A 39 15.65 -1.47 -3.35
CA PRO A 39 16.52 -2.64 -3.45
C PRO A 39 17.90 -2.41 -2.86
N ASP A 40 18.50 -1.22 -3.09
CA ASP A 40 19.84 -0.91 -2.60
C ASP A 40 19.89 -0.80 -1.07
N GLY A 41 18.89 -0.13 -0.48
CA GLY A 41 18.78 -0.05 0.98
C GLY A 41 18.62 -1.43 1.61
N VAL A 42 17.77 -2.29 1.02
CA VAL A 42 17.56 -3.67 1.49
C VAL A 42 18.84 -4.48 1.42
N TYR A 43 19.57 -4.44 0.29
CA TYR A 43 20.82 -5.17 0.11
C TYR A 43 21.88 -4.80 1.16
N LEU A 44 21.89 -3.53 1.59
CA LEU A 44 22.83 -3.00 2.57
C LEU A 44 22.35 -3.12 4.03
N GLY A 45 21.18 -3.70 4.27
CA GLY A 45 20.62 -3.86 5.61
C GLY A 45 19.94 -2.60 6.18
N ASN A 46 19.68 -1.58 5.35
CA ASN A 46 18.92 -0.41 5.77
C ASN A 46 17.43 -0.75 5.89
N TYR A 47 16.86 -0.41 7.04
CA TYR A 47 15.45 -0.66 7.34
C TYR A 47 14.50 0.37 6.70
N ARG A 48 14.92 1.65 6.65
CA ARG A 48 14.03 2.78 6.29
C ARG A 48 14.57 3.66 5.17
N CYS A 49 15.89 3.79 5.08
CA CYS A 49 16.53 4.75 4.17
C CYS A 49 17.10 4.06 2.93
N SER A 50 17.17 4.78 1.82
CA SER A 50 17.94 4.39 0.63
C SER A 50 19.44 4.33 0.93
N LEU A 51 20.26 3.87 -0.03
CA LEU A 51 21.73 3.93 0.06
C LEU A 51 22.24 5.33 0.44
N MET A 52 21.62 6.38 -0.11
CA MET A 52 21.97 7.78 0.18
C MET A 52 21.36 8.34 1.48
N GLY A 53 20.71 7.52 2.30
CA GLY A 53 20.13 7.96 3.59
C GLY A 53 18.75 8.61 3.51
N PHE A 54 18.11 8.66 2.34
CA PHE A 54 16.80 9.28 2.15
C PHE A 54 15.63 8.34 2.51
N ASP A 55 14.59 8.90 3.15
CA ASP A 55 13.30 8.22 3.32
C ASP A 55 12.47 8.43 2.04
N LEU A 56 12.41 7.41 1.18
CA LEU A 56 11.73 7.49 -0.13
C LEU A 56 10.26 7.93 0.02
N ASN A 57 9.57 7.55 1.09
CA ASN A 57 8.17 7.94 1.32
C ASN A 57 8.00 9.40 1.79
N ARG A 58 9.05 10.23 1.70
CA ARG A 58 9.02 11.68 1.91
C ARG A 58 9.29 12.49 0.64
N HIS A 59 9.67 11.83 -0.45
CA HIS A 59 10.13 12.48 -1.69
C HIS A 59 9.15 12.32 -2.86
N TRP A 60 7.88 11.96 -2.61
CA TRP A 60 6.89 11.83 -3.68
C TRP A 60 6.58 13.14 -4.43
N LEU A 61 6.72 14.28 -3.74
CA LEU A 61 6.50 15.60 -4.34
C LEU A 61 7.48 15.86 -5.50
N ASP A 62 8.77 15.67 -5.25
CA ASP A 62 9.83 15.92 -6.23
C ASP A 62 10.94 14.84 -6.14
N PRO A 63 10.73 13.65 -6.72
CA PRO A 63 11.73 12.60 -6.71
C PRO A 63 12.80 12.86 -7.77
N SER A 64 14.04 13.08 -7.33
CA SER A 64 15.22 13.13 -8.21
C SER A 64 15.39 11.80 -8.96
N PRO A 65 15.54 11.81 -10.30
CA PRO A 65 15.81 10.60 -11.09
C PRO A 65 17.19 10.00 -10.79
N TRP A 66 18.12 10.79 -10.24
CA TRP A 66 19.44 10.32 -9.86
C TRP A 66 19.48 9.78 -8.42
N ALA A 67 18.88 10.50 -7.45
CA ALA A 67 18.90 10.08 -6.05
C ALA A 67 17.80 9.06 -5.69
N HIS A 68 16.66 9.10 -6.39
CA HIS A 68 15.48 8.28 -6.12
C HIS A 68 14.95 7.61 -7.41
N PRO A 69 15.78 6.87 -8.16
CA PRO A 69 15.43 6.37 -9.49
C PRO A 69 14.18 5.47 -9.47
N THR A 70 14.03 4.61 -8.45
CA THR A 70 12.89 3.71 -8.30
C THR A 70 11.59 4.47 -8.05
N LEU A 71 11.60 5.42 -7.12
CA LEU A 71 10.46 6.28 -6.82
C LEU A 71 10.07 7.14 -8.02
N HIS A 72 11.06 7.70 -8.71
CA HIS A 72 10.84 8.46 -9.94
C HIS A 72 10.18 7.60 -11.01
N GLY A 73 10.69 6.40 -11.27
CA GLY A 73 10.12 5.46 -12.25
C GLY A 73 8.68 5.07 -11.94
N VAL A 74 8.38 4.71 -10.68
CA VAL A 74 7.02 4.38 -10.25
C VAL A 74 6.08 5.57 -10.39
N LYS A 75 6.51 6.78 -10.00
CA LYS A 75 5.71 8.01 -10.17
C LYS A 75 5.41 8.26 -11.65
N GLN A 76 6.39 8.14 -12.53
CA GLN A 76 6.18 8.30 -13.98
C GLN A 76 5.19 7.28 -14.53
N LEU A 77 5.31 6.00 -14.13
CA LEU A 77 4.36 4.97 -14.54
C LEU A 77 2.93 5.29 -14.11
N ILE A 78 2.73 5.74 -12.86
CA ILE A 78 1.41 6.12 -12.34
C ILE A 78 0.83 7.30 -13.13
N ILE A 79 1.63 8.34 -13.38
CA ILE A 79 1.19 9.51 -14.16
C ILE A 79 0.87 9.11 -15.61
N GLN A 80 1.66 8.25 -16.22
CA GLN A 80 1.41 7.76 -17.58
C GLN A 80 0.09 6.99 -17.66
N MET A 81 -0.19 6.10 -16.69
CA MET A 81 -1.45 5.36 -16.62
C MET A 81 -2.64 6.28 -16.37
N TYR A 82 -2.50 7.26 -15.49
CA TYR A 82 -3.55 8.24 -15.20
C TYR A 82 -3.90 9.09 -16.42
N ASN A 83 -2.91 9.46 -17.24
CA ASN A 83 -3.12 10.27 -18.45
C ASN A 83 -3.56 9.45 -19.67
N ASP A 84 -3.53 8.12 -19.59
CA ASP A 84 -3.97 7.26 -20.69
C ASP A 84 -5.50 7.09 -20.64
N PRO A 85 -6.26 7.61 -21.62
CA PRO A 85 -7.72 7.54 -21.62
C PRO A 85 -8.27 6.11 -21.74
N LYS A 86 -7.44 5.13 -22.07
CA LYS A 86 -7.82 3.71 -22.12
C LYS A 86 -7.62 3.00 -20.78
N THR A 87 -6.95 3.64 -19.83
CA THR A 87 -6.61 3.05 -18.54
C THR A 87 -7.39 3.77 -17.44
N SER A 88 -8.09 2.99 -16.60
CA SER A 88 -8.71 3.49 -15.38
C SER A 88 -7.86 3.10 -14.18
N LEU A 89 -7.26 4.08 -13.50
CA LEU A 89 -6.47 3.85 -12.29
C LEU A 89 -7.38 3.95 -11.05
N GLU A 90 -7.91 2.81 -10.60
CA GLU A 90 -8.85 2.79 -9.46
C GLU A 90 -8.16 2.71 -8.09
N PHE A 91 -7.06 1.97 -7.99
CA PHE A 91 -6.39 1.71 -6.73
C PHE A 91 -4.89 1.99 -6.79
N TYR A 92 -4.41 2.67 -5.74
CA TYR A 92 -3.00 2.72 -5.37
C TYR A 92 -2.86 2.26 -3.92
N ILE A 93 -2.02 1.25 -3.68
CA ILE A 93 -1.78 0.70 -2.34
C ILE A 93 -0.27 0.67 -2.10
N ASP A 94 0.16 1.42 -1.09
CA ASP A 94 1.55 1.47 -0.61
C ASP A 94 1.68 0.56 0.62
N ILE A 95 2.44 -0.53 0.52
CA ILE A 95 2.51 -1.57 1.56
C ILE A 95 3.75 -1.35 2.44
N HIS A 96 3.54 -1.18 3.74
CA HIS A 96 4.56 -0.91 4.75
C HIS A 96 4.49 -1.94 5.87
N ALA A 97 5.61 -2.11 6.57
CA ALA A 97 5.66 -2.91 7.78
C ALA A 97 5.69 -2.01 9.01
N HIS A 98 4.94 -2.42 10.03
CA HIS A 98 4.73 -1.63 11.23
C HIS A 98 5.24 -2.38 12.47
N SER A 99 6.17 -1.77 13.21
CA SER A 99 6.93 -2.45 14.28
C SER A 99 6.25 -2.50 15.63
N THR A 100 5.24 -1.67 15.88
CA THR A 100 4.65 -1.52 17.21
C THR A 100 3.19 -1.99 17.31
N MET A 101 2.36 -1.67 16.33
CA MET A 101 0.97 -2.17 16.24
C MET A 101 0.90 -3.58 15.68
N MET A 102 -0.01 -4.37 16.24
CA MET A 102 -0.40 -5.70 15.77
C MET A 102 -1.47 -5.59 14.66
N ASN A 103 -1.65 -6.66 13.89
CA ASN A 103 -2.59 -6.77 12.75
C ASN A 103 -2.18 -5.95 11.52
N GLY A 104 -2.86 -6.19 10.40
CA GLY A 104 -2.88 -5.32 9.23
C GLY A 104 -3.91 -4.21 9.40
N PHE A 105 -3.58 -2.98 8.99
CA PHE A 105 -4.52 -1.86 9.02
C PHE A 105 -4.19 -0.85 7.91
N MET A 106 -5.16 0.01 7.57
CA MET A 106 -5.00 0.94 6.46
C MET A 106 -5.06 2.40 6.88
N TYR A 107 -4.32 3.20 6.13
CA TYR A 107 -4.39 4.64 6.16
C TYR A 107 -4.97 5.14 4.84
N GLY A 108 -6.07 5.90 4.91
CA GLY A 108 -6.69 6.56 3.76
C GLY A 108 -6.68 8.09 3.90
N ASN A 109 -7.26 8.79 2.92
CA ASN A 109 -7.30 10.25 2.92
C ASN A 109 -8.66 10.77 3.41
N ILE A 110 -8.71 11.97 3.98
CA ILE A 110 -9.99 12.66 4.21
C ILE A 110 -10.36 13.39 2.93
N PHE A 111 -11.57 13.15 2.44
CA PHE A 111 -12.19 13.87 1.33
C PHE A 111 -13.35 14.70 1.87
N GLU A 112 -13.57 15.89 1.29
CA GLU A 112 -14.72 16.75 1.63
C GLU A 112 -16.02 16.19 1.06
N ASP A 113 -15.93 15.46 -0.06
CA ASP A 113 -17.03 14.74 -0.67
C ASP A 113 -17.37 13.47 0.14
N GLU A 114 -18.56 13.44 0.73
CA GLU A 114 -19.03 12.34 1.58
C GLU A 114 -19.18 11.03 0.80
N GLU A 115 -19.62 11.08 -0.47
CA GLU A 115 -19.80 9.88 -1.29
C GLU A 115 -18.45 9.21 -1.56
N ARG A 116 -17.43 9.99 -1.95
CA ARG A 116 -16.05 9.53 -2.14
C ARG A 116 -15.48 8.96 -0.85
N PHE A 117 -15.75 9.61 0.30
CA PHE A 117 -15.34 9.10 1.60
C PHE A 117 -16.03 7.76 1.93
N GLN A 118 -17.31 7.61 1.65
CA GLN A 118 -18.01 6.34 1.87
C GLN A 118 -17.46 5.24 0.96
N ARG A 119 -17.22 5.54 -0.32
CA ARG A 119 -16.66 4.59 -1.29
C ARG A 119 -15.27 4.11 -0.88
N GLN A 120 -14.39 5.00 -0.41
CA GLN A 120 -13.05 4.58 0.04
C GLN A 120 -13.11 3.65 1.26
N ALA A 121 -14.11 3.81 2.14
CA ALA A 121 -14.24 3.00 3.35
C ALA A 121 -14.72 1.56 3.07
N ILE A 122 -15.27 1.30 1.88
CA ILE A 122 -15.76 -0.04 1.50
C ILE A 122 -14.61 -1.05 1.47
N PHE A 123 -13.46 -0.68 0.87
CA PHE A 123 -12.35 -1.62 0.69
C PHE A 123 -11.75 -2.10 2.03
N PRO A 124 -11.37 -1.21 2.99
CA PRO A 124 -10.93 -1.65 4.31
C PRO A 124 -12.00 -2.44 5.08
N LYS A 125 -13.28 -2.14 4.88
CA LYS A 125 -14.37 -2.89 5.52
C LYS A 125 -14.49 -4.31 4.97
N LEU A 126 -14.34 -4.48 3.65
CA LEU A 126 -14.29 -5.79 3.01
C LEU A 126 -13.06 -6.59 3.47
N LEU A 127 -11.90 -5.95 3.61
CA LEU A 127 -10.71 -6.62 4.16
C LEU A 127 -10.96 -7.15 5.57
N CYS A 128 -11.54 -6.34 6.46
CA CYS A 128 -11.88 -6.78 7.82
C CYS A 128 -12.85 -7.98 7.86
N GLN A 129 -13.69 -8.14 6.84
CA GLN A 129 -14.63 -9.27 6.75
C GLN A 129 -14.00 -10.55 6.19
N ASN A 130 -12.92 -10.42 5.42
CA ASN A 130 -12.29 -11.53 4.70
C ASN A 130 -10.91 -11.91 5.25
N ALA A 131 -10.32 -11.07 6.11
CA ALA A 131 -9.00 -11.26 6.69
C ALA A 131 -9.08 -11.10 8.21
N GLU A 132 -8.87 -12.19 8.95
CA GLU A 132 -8.94 -12.22 10.41
C GLU A 132 -7.81 -11.41 11.07
N ASP A 133 -6.70 -11.26 10.36
CA ASP A 133 -5.53 -10.48 10.76
C ASP A 133 -5.65 -9.00 10.41
N PHE A 134 -6.77 -8.55 9.83
CA PHE A 134 -7.02 -7.14 9.52
C PHE A 134 -7.84 -6.43 10.60
N SER A 135 -7.39 -5.25 11.02
CA SER A 135 -8.04 -4.41 12.02
C SER A 135 -8.68 -3.17 11.39
N TYR A 136 -10.01 -3.19 11.26
CA TYR A 136 -10.76 -1.99 10.88
C TYR A 136 -10.72 -0.91 11.97
N SER A 137 -10.66 -1.28 13.25
CA SER A 137 -10.57 -0.30 14.35
C SER A 137 -9.27 0.49 14.34
N SER A 138 -8.19 -0.10 13.83
CA SER A 138 -6.89 0.57 13.67
C SER A 138 -6.77 1.30 12.32
N THR A 139 -7.73 1.14 11.42
CA THR A 139 -7.77 1.85 10.12
C THR A 139 -8.16 3.31 10.34
N SER A 140 -7.40 4.22 9.74
CA SER A 140 -7.57 5.67 9.98
C SER A 140 -7.53 6.48 8.68
N PHE A 141 -8.38 7.50 8.60
CA PHE A 141 -8.41 8.47 7.51
C PHE A 141 -7.95 9.82 8.05
N ASN A 142 -6.91 10.42 7.46
CA ASN A 142 -6.35 11.67 7.97
C ASN A 142 -5.88 12.65 6.88
N ARG A 143 -5.73 13.92 7.27
CA ARG A 143 -5.19 15.02 6.44
C ARG A 143 -3.91 15.65 7.00
N ASP A 144 -3.15 14.91 7.81
CA ASP A 144 -1.90 15.36 8.45
C ASP A 144 -0.89 15.98 7.48
N ALA A 145 -0.43 17.21 7.78
CA ALA A 145 0.53 17.92 6.94
C ALA A 145 1.90 17.23 6.88
N VAL A 146 2.33 16.60 7.98
CA VAL A 146 3.60 15.84 8.08
C VAL A 146 3.62 14.65 7.12
N LYS A 147 2.46 14.17 6.67
CA LYS A 147 2.33 13.06 5.72
C LYS A 147 2.13 13.54 4.28
N ALA A 148 2.16 14.85 4.00
CA ALA A 148 1.94 15.38 2.65
C ALA A 148 2.95 14.83 1.61
N GLY A 149 4.18 14.51 2.03
CA GLY A 149 5.22 13.93 1.17
C GLY A 149 5.11 12.42 0.92
N THR A 150 4.10 11.72 1.47
CA THR A 150 3.90 10.29 1.25
C THR A 150 3.13 10.01 -0.03
N GLY A 151 3.29 8.80 -0.59
CA GLY A 151 2.65 8.40 -1.84
C GLY A 151 1.13 8.54 -1.79
N ARG A 152 0.53 7.98 -0.73
CA ARG A 152 -0.91 8.09 -0.44
C ARG A 152 -1.42 9.55 -0.52
N ARG A 153 -0.69 10.50 0.03
CA ARG A 153 -1.13 11.90 0.13
C ARG A 153 -0.86 12.70 -1.12
N PHE A 154 0.31 12.53 -1.71
CA PHE A 154 0.65 13.17 -2.96
C PHE A 154 -0.29 12.70 -4.08
N LEU A 155 -0.45 11.38 -4.25
CA LEU A 155 -1.32 10.82 -5.28
C LEU A 155 -2.79 11.08 -5.02
N GLY A 156 -3.24 11.06 -3.76
CA GLY A 156 -4.64 11.38 -3.44
C GLY A 156 -5.06 12.81 -3.75
N GLY A 157 -4.10 13.74 -3.87
CA GLY A 157 -4.36 15.11 -4.34
C GLY A 157 -4.14 15.30 -5.85
N LEU A 158 -3.37 14.42 -6.49
CA LEU A 158 -3.07 14.48 -7.92
C LEU A 158 -4.11 13.74 -8.78
N LEU A 159 -4.49 12.54 -8.34
CA LEU A 159 -5.42 11.68 -9.06
C LEU A 159 -6.86 12.12 -8.84
N ASP A 160 -7.74 11.75 -9.78
CA ASP A 160 -9.13 12.16 -9.74
C ASP A 160 -9.94 11.48 -8.63
N HIS A 161 -11.24 11.75 -8.62
CA HIS A 161 -12.17 11.24 -7.61
C HIS A 161 -12.45 9.73 -7.71
N THR A 162 -12.02 9.07 -8.79
CA THR A 162 -12.21 7.63 -9.01
C THR A 162 -11.02 6.81 -8.50
N SER A 163 -9.85 7.43 -8.34
CA SER A 163 -8.67 6.78 -7.76
C SER A 163 -8.65 6.87 -6.22
N TYR A 164 -8.51 5.71 -5.58
CA TYR A 164 -8.34 5.58 -4.14
C TYR A 164 -6.92 5.19 -3.76
N CYS A 165 -6.30 6.02 -2.93
CA CYS A 165 -4.91 5.84 -2.50
C CYS A 165 -4.87 5.43 -1.02
N TYR A 166 -4.17 4.33 -0.74
CA TYR A 166 -4.04 3.79 0.61
C TYR A 166 -2.58 3.51 0.97
N THR A 167 -2.30 3.55 2.27
CA THR A 167 -1.11 2.90 2.84
C THR A 167 -1.59 1.72 3.67
N LEU A 168 -1.18 0.50 3.33
CA LEU A 168 -1.43 -0.71 4.10
C LEU A 168 -0.23 -0.96 5.01
N GLU A 169 -0.45 -0.99 6.31
CA GLU A 169 0.57 -1.31 7.31
C GLU A 169 0.33 -2.73 7.82
N VAL A 170 1.38 -3.53 7.88
CA VAL A 170 1.32 -4.92 8.36
C VAL A 170 2.30 -5.10 9.52
N SER A 171 1.81 -5.63 10.64
CA SER A 171 2.60 -5.92 11.84
C SER A 171 3.79 -6.85 11.58
N PHE A 172 4.95 -6.55 12.17
CA PHE A 172 6.16 -7.40 12.09
C PHE A 172 6.04 -8.77 12.74
N TYR A 173 5.30 -8.86 13.83
CA TYR A 173 5.48 -9.96 14.78
C TYR A 173 4.25 -10.84 14.86
N SER A 174 3.08 -10.23 14.97
CA SER A 174 1.87 -10.96 15.32
C SER A 174 0.59 -10.24 14.91
N TYR A 175 -0.48 -11.02 14.82
CA TYR A 175 -1.85 -10.54 14.78
C TYR A 175 -2.63 -11.07 15.99
N ILE A 176 -3.69 -10.36 16.35
CA ILE A 176 -4.66 -10.72 17.38
C ILE A 176 -5.95 -11.11 16.66
N ILE A 177 -6.44 -12.31 16.95
CA ILE A 177 -7.75 -12.77 16.47
C ILE A 177 -8.84 -12.08 17.26
N GLY A 178 -9.83 -11.53 16.55
CA GLY A 178 -10.98 -10.85 17.14
C GLY A 178 -11.63 -11.68 18.26
N GLY A 179 -11.67 -11.13 19.48
CA GLY A 179 -12.24 -11.78 20.66
C GLY A 179 -11.24 -12.49 21.58
N THR A 180 -9.95 -12.50 21.25
CA THR A 180 -8.88 -13.03 22.11
C THR A 180 -7.82 -11.97 22.42
N THR A 181 -7.09 -12.11 23.53
CA THR A 181 -5.91 -11.29 23.84
C THR A 181 -4.59 -11.96 23.40
N ALA A 182 -4.69 -13.16 22.80
CA ALA A 182 -3.53 -13.94 22.41
C ALA A 182 -2.99 -13.44 21.06
N ALA A 183 -1.72 -13.04 21.07
CA ALA A 183 -0.98 -12.71 19.86
C ALA A 183 -0.55 -14.00 19.15
N VAL A 184 -1.00 -14.19 17.91
CA VAL A 184 -0.56 -15.26 17.02
C VAL A 184 0.60 -14.74 16.17
N PRO A 185 1.79 -15.33 16.23
CA PRO A 185 2.90 -14.90 15.39
C PRO A 185 2.64 -15.23 13.92
N TYR A 186 3.10 -14.39 13.01
CA TYR A 186 3.15 -14.78 11.59
C TYR A 186 4.20 -15.88 11.44
N THR A 187 3.79 -17.09 11.05
CA THR A 187 4.70 -18.20 10.78
C THR A 187 5.34 -18.03 9.40
N GLU A 188 6.65 -18.28 9.29
CA GLU A 188 7.39 -18.32 8.01
C GLU A 188 6.91 -19.44 7.08
#